data_AF-F0RU66-F1
#
_entry.id   AF-F0RU66-F1
#
_cell.length_a   1.000
_cell.length_b   1.000
_cell.length_c   1.000
_cell.angle_alpha   90.00
_cell.angle_beta   90.00
_cell.angle_gamma   90.00
#
_symmetry.space_group_name_H-M   'P 1'
#
loop_
_entity.id
_entity.type
_entity.pdbx_description
1 polymer ?
#
loop_
_entity_poly.entity_id
_entity_poly.type
_entity_poly.pdbx_seq_one_letter_code
_entity_poly.pdbx_strand_id
1 'polypeptide(L)'
;MGGRGPESRFVGPEQLAFGLEMKEKVMRARAQAQSTEGNTTMNSKPIAYRACVCCGEYTIPVEREYEKCPACGWIDDPYQNEHPDENEGMNPNSLNETRSMYNNRIGRPFKGK
;
A
#
# COMPACT_ATOMS: atom_id res chain seq x y z
N MET A 1 7.00 -74.11 -2.88
CA MET A 1 6.91 -73.05 -1.86
C MET A 1 8.21 -72.25 -1.90
N GLY A 2 8.34 -71.28 -2.81
CA GLY A 2 9.58 -70.53 -3.03
C GLY A 2 9.59 -69.23 -2.23
N GLY A 3 10.50 -69.12 -1.27
CA GLY A 3 10.70 -67.91 -0.47
C GLY A 3 11.41 -66.80 -1.24
N ARG A 4 11.05 -65.55 -0.96
CA ARG A 4 11.83 -64.37 -1.32
C ARG A 4 11.88 -63.45 -0.10
N GLY A 5 13.08 -63.33 0.48
CA GLY A 5 13.36 -62.42 1.59
C GLY A 5 13.33 -60.95 1.14
N PRO A 6 13.47 -60.01 2.10
CA PRO A 6 13.36 -58.58 1.81
C PRO A 6 14.61 -58.11 1.06
N GLU A 7 14.43 -57.52 -0.12
CA GLU A 7 15.51 -56.83 -0.82
C GLU A 7 15.99 -55.65 0.04
N SER A 8 17.11 -55.86 0.72
CA SER A 8 17.95 -54.80 1.27
C SER A 8 18.42 -53.92 0.10
N ARG A 9 17.75 -52.78 -0.10
CA ARG A 9 18.24 -51.74 -1.02
C ARG A 9 19.48 -51.11 -0.41
N PHE A 10 20.64 -51.67 -0.75
CA PHE A 10 21.93 -51.04 -0.55
C PHE A 10 21.96 -49.76 -1.41
N VAL A 11 21.75 -48.61 -0.77
CA VAL A 11 21.97 -47.30 -1.41
C VAL A 11 23.48 -47.15 -1.56
N GLY A 12 23.96 -47.09 -2.80
CA GLY A 12 25.39 -46.93 -3.06
C GLY A 12 25.94 -45.60 -2.50
N PRO A 13 27.24 -45.53 -2.17
CA PRO A 13 27.85 -44.34 -1.57
C PRO A 13 27.69 -43.08 -2.46
N GLU A 14 27.60 -43.26 -3.78
CA GLU A 14 27.38 -42.20 -4.76
C GLU A 14 25.96 -41.60 -4.68
N GLN A 15 24.93 -42.44 -4.45
CA GLN A 15 23.55 -41.98 -4.26
C GLN A 15 23.35 -41.28 -2.91
N LEU A 16 24.11 -41.69 -1.88
CA LEU A 16 24.12 -41.02 -0.59
C LEU A 16 24.78 -39.64 -0.68
N ALA A 17 25.89 -39.52 -1.41
CA ALA A 17 26.57 -38.25 -1.64
C ALA A 17 25.67 -37.23 -2.39
N PHE A 18 24.99 -37.68 -3.44
CA PHE A 18 24.02 -36.84 -4.16
C PHE A 18 22.85 -36.39 -3.26
N GLY A 19 22.37 -37.28 -2.39
CA GLY A 19 21.31 -36.96 -1.42
C GLY A 19 21.72 -35.92 -0.37
N LEU A 20 22.98 -35.92 0.06
CA LEU A 20 23.52 -34.94 1.02
C LEU A 20 23.73 -33.57 0.37
N GLU A 21 24.27 -33.54 -0.86
CA GLU A 21 24.46 -32.30 -1.63
C GLU A 21 23.12 -31.61 -1.91
N MET A 22 22.09 -32.38 -2.27
CA MET A 22 20.74 -31.83 -2.47
C MET A 22 20.12 -31.30 -1.18
N LYS A 23 20.31 -31.99 -0.06
CA LYS A 23 19.84 -31.53 1.26
C LYS A 23 20.53 -30.22 1.68
N GLU A 24 21.82 -30.09 1.42
CA GLU A 24 22.58 -28.87 1.74
C GLU A 24 22.15 -27.69 0.86
N LYS A 25 21.96 -27.92 -0.45
CA LYS A 25 21.42 -26.90 -1.37
C LYS A 25 20.03 -26.43 -0.95
N VAL A 26 19.15 -27.35 -0.55
CA VAL A 26 17.81 -27.02 -0.03
C VAL A 26 17.89 -26.26 1.30
N MET A 27 18.79 -26.64 2.21
CA MET A 27 18.97 -25.96 3.50
C MET A 27 19.51 -24.53 3.30
N ARG A 28 20.51 -24.34 2.44
CA ARG A 28 21.07 -23.02 2.09
C ARG A 28 20.03 -22.11 1.43
N ALA A 29 19.22 -22.66 0.51
CA ALA A 29 18.12 -21.91 -0.12
C ALA A 29 17.06 -21.46 0.90
N ARG A 30 16.73 -22.31 1.88
CA ARG A 30 15.78 -21.97 2.96
C ARG A 30 16.33 -20.91 3.91
N ALA A 31 17.61 -20.96 4.25
CA ALA A 31 18.26 -19.96 5.10
C ALA A 31 18.31 -18.56 4.42
N GLN A 32 18.50 -18.52 3.10
CA GLN A 32 18.46 -17.27 2.32
C GLN A 32 17.06 -16.66 2.22
N ALA A 33 15.99 -17.49 2.26
CA ALA A 33 14.61 -16.99 2.26
C ALA A 33 14.19 -16.38 3.60
N GLN A 34 14.86 -16.74 4.71
CA GLN A 34 14.54 -16.22 6.05
C GLN A 34 15.21 -14.87 6.35
N SER A 35 16.22 -14.46 5.57
CA SER A 35 16.93 -13.19 5.74
C SER A 35 16.37 -12.06 4.87
N THR A 36 15.38 -12.33 4.02
CA THR A 36 14.63 -11.30 3.27
C THR A 36 13.37 -10.81 4.00
N GLU A 37 13.29 -11.03 5.32
CA GLU A 37 12.29 -10.36 6.15
C GLU A 37 12.81 -8.98 6.55
N GLY A 38 12.96 -8.12 5.54
CA GLY A 38 13.08 -6.68 5.74
C GLY A 38 11.82 -6.19 6.45
N ASN A 39 11.92 -5.98 7.76
CA ASN A 39 11.20 -5.01 8.57
C ASN A 39 10.13 -4.19 7.83
N THR A 40 8.93 -4.72 7.61
CA THR A 40 7.74 -3.91 7.26
C THR A 40 6.48 -4.67 7.65
N THR A 41 6.16 -4.66 8.93
CA THR A 41 4.76 -4.68 9.37
C THR A 41 4.66 -3.82 10.61
N MET A 42 4.67 -2.50 10.40
CA MET A 42 4.02 -1.63 11.36
C MET A 42 2.57 -2.12 11.46
N ASN A 43 2.16 -2.42 12.69
CA ASN A 43 0.83 -2.83 13.07
C ASN A 43 -0.15 -1.64 12.94
N SER A 44 -0.15 -0.98 11.79
CA SER A 44 -0.93 0.22 11.51
C SER A 44 -2.22 -0.17 10.82
N LYS A 45 -3.31 0.07 11.54
CA LYS A 45 -4.70 -0.01 11.07
C LYS A 45 -4.82 0.71 9.70
N PRO A 46 -5.56 0.16 8.72
CA PRO A 46 -5.69 0.79 7.41
C PRO A 46 -6.37 2.15 7.54
N ILE A 47 -5.75 3.19 6.99
CA ILE A 47 -6.26 4.57 7.01
C ILE A 47 -7.26 4.72 5.86
N ALA A 48 -8.50 5.09 6.19
CA ALA A 48 -9.51 5.43 5.20
C ALA A 48 -9.32 6.87 4.70
N TYR A 49 -9.54 7.11 3.42
CA TYR A 49 -9.48 8.43 2.79
C TYR A 49 -10.84 8.82 2.22
N ARG A 50 -11.15 10.12 2.29
CA ARG A 50 -12.33 10.76 1.66
C ARG A 50 -11.90 11.68 0.53
N ALA A 51 -12.84 11.93 -0.38
CA ALA A 51 -12.63 12.79 -1.53
C ALA A 51 -12.52 14.26 -1.10
N CYS A 52 -11.53 14.97 -1.63
CA CYS A 52 -11.39 16.40 -1.46
C CYS A 52 -12.54 17.14 -2.16
N VAL A 53 -13.23 18.03 -1.45
CA VAL A 53 -14.35 18.80 -2.01
C VAL A 53 -13.93 19.75 -3.14
N CYS A 54 -12.65 20.14 -3.22
CA CYS A 54 -12.16 21.04 -4.26
C CYS A 54 -11.86 20.32 -5.58
N CYS A 55 -11.16 19.18 -5.55
CA CYS A 55 -10.66 18.48 -6.76
C CYS A 55 -11.27 17.09 -7.00
N GLY A 56 -11.82 16.46 -5.97
CA GLY A 56 -12.49 15.15 -6.05
C GLY A 56 -11.58 13.95 -5.83
N GLU A 57 -10.28 14.18 -5.59
CA GLU A 57 -9.31 13.12 -5.35
C GLU A 57 -9.37 12.62 -3.89
N TYR A 58 -9.18 11.31 -3.69
CA TYR A 58 -9.21 10.65 -2.36
C TYR A 58 -7.89 10.83 -1.61
N THR A 59 -7.67 12.04 -1.08
CA THR A 59 -6.40 12.41 -0.46
C THR A 59 -6.53 12.85 1.00
N ILE A 60 -7.75 13.04 1.50
CA ILE A 60 -8.00 13.53 2.86
C ILE A 60 -8.23 12.32 3.78
N PRO A 61 -7.40 12.09 4.80
CA PRO A 61 -7.65 11.05 5.80
C PRO A 61 -8.99 11.28 6.50
N VAL A 62 -9.79 10.24 6.71
CA VAL A 62 -11.09 10.35 7.41
C VAL A 62 -10.90 10.63 8.89
N GLU A 63 -9.80 10.17 9.48
CA GLU A 63 -9.49 10.33 10.91
C GLU A 63 -8.92 11.73 11.26
N ARG A 64 -8.66 12.58 10.25
CA ARG A 64 -8.04 13.88 10.45
C ARG A 64 -8.91 14.99 9.84
N GLU A 65 -8.93 16.11 10.53
CA GLU A 65 -9.63 17.34 10.14
C GLU A 65 -8.59 18.39 9.74
N TYR A 66 -8.97 19.36 8.91
CA TYR A 66 -8.08 20.43 8.45
C TYR A 66 -6.84 19.93 7.69
N GLU A 67 -6.95 18.79 7.03
CA GLU A 67 -5.86 18.23 6.23
C GLU A 67 -5.76 18.94 4.88
N LYS A 68 -4.53 19.23 4.45
CA LYS A 68 -4.28 19.85 3.16
C LYS A 68 -4.25 18.80 2.06
N CYS A 69 -5.08 18.99 1.04
CA CYS A 69 -5.07 18.17 -0.16
C CYS A 69 -3.75 18.35 -0.93
N PRO A 70 -2.93 17.29 -1.12
CA PRO A 70 -1.68 17.36 -1.89
C PRO A 70 -1.93 17.59 -3.40
N ALA A 71 -3.13 17.31 -3.91
CA ALA A 71 -3.44 17.46 -5.33
C ALA A 71 -3.75 18.91 -5.73
N CYS A 72 -4.61 19.60 -4.96
CA CYS A 72 -5.07 20.96 -5.27
C CYS A 72 -4.62 22.03 -4.27
N GLY A 73 -4.15 21.63 -3.08
CA GLY A 73 -3.73 22.55 -2.02
C GLY A 73 -4.84 23.03 -1.07
N TRP A 74 -6.11 22.66 -1.32
CA TRP A 74 -7.25 22.98 -0.45
C TRP A 74 -7.10 22.32 0.93
N ILE A 75 -7.28 23.10 2.00
CA ILE A 75 -7.37 22.60 3.37
C ILE A 75 -8.81 22.20 3.64
N ASP A 76 -9.04 20.97 4.11
CA ASP A 76 -10.37 20.46 4.43
C ASP A 76 -10.93 21.13 5.70
N ASP A 77 -11.37 22.37 5.50
CA ASP A 77 -12.00 23.21 6.51
C ASP A 77 -13.51 22.99 6.48
N PRO A 78 -14.13 22.48 7.56
CA PRO A 78 -15.56 22.17 7.58
C PRO A 78 -16.45 23.40 7.30
N TYR A 79 -16.05 24.58 7.76
CA TYR A 79 -16.82 25.81 7.58
C TYR A 79 -16.82 26.24 6.12
N GLN A 80 -15.65 26.35 5.47
CA GLN A 80 -15.55 26.72 4.06
C GLN A 80 -16.05 25.61 3.12
N ASN A 81 -16.09 24.36 3.58
CA ASN A 81 -16.72 23.27 2.84
C ASN A 81 -18.25 23.44 2.79
N GLU A 82 -18.87 23.98 3.84
CA GLU A 82 -20.31 24.27 3.91
C GLU A 82 -20.66 25.64 3.32
N HIS A 83 -19.73 26.59 3.37
CA HIS A 83 -19.83 27.95 2.82
C HIS A 83 -18.82 28.16 1.68
N PRO A 84 -19.09 27.63 0.46
CA PRO A 84 -18.11 27.53 -0.61
C PRO A 84 -17.70 28.86 -1.24
N ASP A 85 -18.45 29.93 -0.99
CA ASP A 85 -18.19 31.29 -1.47
C ASP A 85 -17.51 32.17 -0.40
N GLU A 86 -17.47 31.70 0.86
CA GLU A 86 -16.85 32.43 1.96
C GLU A 86 -15.36 32.13 2.05
N ASN A 87 -14.57 33.18 2.28
CA ASN A 87 -13.13 33.08 2.54
C ASN A 87 -12.78 33.23 4.03
N GLU A 88 -13.78 33.28 4.91
CA GLU A 88 -13.61 33.39 6.36
C GLU A 88 -13.24 32.04 7.01
N GLY A 89 -12.12 31.45 6.62
CA GLY A 89 -11.64 30.18 7.21
C GLY A 89 -10.13 29.99 7.14
N MET A 90 -9.68 28.72 7.17
CA MET A 90 -8.25 28.40 7.08
C MET A 90 -7.65 28.62 5.68
N ASN A 91 -8.48 28.61 4.64
CA ASN A 91 -8.05 28.88 3.28
C ASN A 91 -8.16 30.38 2.96
N PRO A 92 -7.15 30.97 2.32
CA PRO A 92 -7.15 32.40 1.97
C PRO A 92 -8.19 32.77 0.90
N ASN A 93 -8.61 31.79 0.09
CA ASN A 93 -9.61 31.95 -0.95
C ASN A 93 -10.81 31.06 -0.62
N SER A 94 -11.96 31.37 -1.20
CA SER A 94 -13.15 30.52 -1.13
C SER A 94 -12.96 29.18 -1.84
N LEU A 95 -13.84 28.20 -1.57
CA LEU A 95 -13.80 26.90 -2.23
C LEU A 95 -14.01 27.03 -3.75
N ASN A 96 -14.94 27.90 -4.16
CA ASN A 96 -15.25 28.12 -5.57
C ASN A 96 -14.12 28.81 -6.33
N GLU A 97 -13.45 29.78 -5.70
CA GLU A 97 -12.25 30.40 -6.28
C GLU A 97 -11.14 29.36 -6.44
N THR A 98 -10.85 28.59 -5.40
CA THR A 98 -9.80 27.57 -5.45
C THR A 98 -10.11 26.50 -6.49
N ARG A 99 -11.37 26.07 -6.60
CA ARG A 99 -11.83 25.13 -7.65
C ARG A 99 -11.63 25.71 -9.05
N SER A 100 -11.96 26.98 -9.24
CA SER A 100 -11.76 27.67 -10.52
C SER A 100 -10.27 27.79 -10.87
N MET A 101 -9.42 28.17 -9.90
CA MET A 101 -7.97 28.20 -10.07
C MET A 101 -7.39 26.83 -10.41
N TYR A 102 -7.84 25.79 -9.71
CA TYR A 102 -7.42 24.42 -9.97
C TYR A 102 -7.83 23.97 -11.38
N ASN A 103 -9.10 24.16 -11.75
CA ASN A 103 -9.61 23.81 -13.08
C ASN A 103 -8.84 24.54 -14.19
N ASN A 104 -8.50 25.82 -14.00
CA ASN A 104 -7.68 26.60 -14.93
C ASN A 104 -6.24 26.07 -15.01
N ARG A 105 -5.66 25.63 -13.89
CA ARG A 105 -4.31 25.06 -13.83
C ARG A 105 -4.21 23.73 -14.56
N ILE A 106 -5.22 22.86 -14.45
CA ILE A 106 -5.17 21.49 -15.00
C ILE A 106 -5.96 21.30 -16.30
N GLY A 107 -6.76 22.30 -16.72
CA GLY A 107 -7.63 22.22 -17.89
C GLY A 107 -8.77 21.20 -17.77
N ARG A 108 -9.14 20.80 -16.54
CA ARG A 108 -10.17 19.77 -16.28
C ARG A 108 -11.15 20.27 -15.23
N PRO A 109 -12.47 20.12 -15.45
CA PRO A 109 -13.47 20.50 -14.46
C PRO A 109 -13.56 19.49 -13.30
N PHE A 110 -13.88 20.01 -12.11
CA PHE A 110 -14.26 19.22 -10.94
C PHE A 110 -15.41 18.27 -11.28
N LYS A 111 -15.22 16.97 -11.00
CA LYS A 111 -16.27 15.95 -11.15
C LYS A 111 -17.02 15.82 -9.82
N GLY A 112 -17.92 16.76 -9.54
CA GLY A 112 -18.92 16.59 -8.48
C GLY A 112 -19.95 15.53 -8.90
N LYS A 113 -20.35 14.66 -7.98
CA LYS A 113 -21.49 13.76 -8.17
C LYS A 113 -22.77 14.45 -7.72
#